data_AF-G5J0D1-F1
#
_entry.id   AF-G5J0D1-F1
#
_cell.length_a   1.000
_cell.length_b   1.000
_cell.length_c   1.000
_cell.angle_alpha   90.00
_cell.angle_beta   90.00
_cell.angle_gamma   90.00
#
_symmetry.space_group_name_H-M   'P 1'
#
loop_
_entity.id
_entity.type
_entity.pdbx_description
1 polymer ?
#
loop_
_entity_poly.entity_id
_entity_poly.type
_entity_poly.pdbx_seq_one_letter_code
_entity_poly.pdbx_strand_id
1 'polypeptide(L)'
;MKAAAKLYQAKKVDGILVSGDNSTEFYDEPSQMTEDLIKLGVPAQYINQDYAGFRTLDSIVRAKEIFGLESYTIISQKFHCQRALYIAKAKGQNPIAFSASDIQSFAGIRTRLREVFARFKAFLDCKILKTNPKFLGKPETLHYRGHS
;
A
#
# COMPACT_ATOMS: atom_id res chain seq x y z
N MET A 1 3.02 9.29 4.36
CA MET A 1 1.74 10.02 4.39
C MET A 1 1.71 11.30 3.53
N LYS A 2 2.68 12.22 3.62
CA LYS A 2 2.69 13.48 2.82
C LYS A 2 2.40 13.33 1.32
N ALA A 3 2.98 12.33 0.66
CA ALA A 3 2.74 12.06 -0.76
C ALA A 3 1.27 11.71 -1.07
N ALA A 4 0.64 10.89 -0.22
CA ALA A 4 -0.75 10.50 -0.39
C ALA A 4 -1.71 11.67 -0.17
N ALA A 5 -1.47 12.48 0.87
CA ALA A 5 -2.23 13.72 1.08
C ALA A 5 -2.12 14.68 -0.11
N LYS A 6 -0.91 14.85 -0.68
CA LYS A 6 -0.70 15.68 -1.88
C LYS A 6 -1.48 15.18 -3.10
N LEU A 7 -1.48 13.87 -3.35
CA LEU A 7 -2.23 13.30 -4.47
C LEU A 7 -3.74 13.46 -4.29
N TYR A 8 -4.24 13.29 -3.08
CA TYR A 8 -5.65 13.52 -2.76
C TYR A 8 -6.05 15.00 -2.96
N GLN A 9 -5.26 15.93 -2.41
CA GLN A 9 -5.49 17.37 -2.57
C GLN A 9 -5.43 17.81 -4.04
N ALA A 10 -4.52 17.22 -4.83
CA ALA A 10 -4.40 17.46 -6.26
C ALA A 10 -5.46 16.74 -7.11
N LYS A 11 -6.46 16.10 -6.49
CA LYS A 11 -7.54 15.33 -7.17
C LYS A 11 -6.99 14.28 -8.13
N LYS A 12 -5.87 13.64 -7.77
CA LYS A 12 -5.29 12.50 -8.49
C LYS A 12 -5.77 11.16 -7.98
N VAL A 13 -6.34 11.14 -6.77
CA VAL A 13 -7.01 9.99 -6.15
C VAL A 13 -8.24 10.50 -5.38
N ASP A 14 -9.31 9.69 -5.35
CA ASP A 14 -10.60 10.09 -4.78
C ASP A 14 -10.79 9.69 -3.32
N GLY A 15 -9.95 8.78 -2.83
CA GLY A 15 -9.89 8.33 -1.45
C GLY A 15 -8.58 7.60 -1.22
N ILE A 16 -8.32 7.27 0.04
CA ILE A 16 -7.10 6.60 0.45
C ILE A 16 -7.48 5.32 1.19
N LEU A 17 -6.86 4.21 0.81
CA LEU A 17 -6.85 2.97 1.59
C LEU A 17 -5.49 2.86 2.27
N VAL A 18 -5.45 2.89 3.59
CA VAL A 18 -4.24 2.64 4.38
C VAL A 18 -4.22 1.16 4.78
N SER A 19 -3.24 0.41 4.29
CA SER A 19 -3.10 -1.03 4.54
C SER A 19 -1.77 -1.27 5.25
N GLY A 20 -1.82 -1.97 6.38
CA GLY A 20 -0.66 -2.13 7.26
C GLY A 20 -0.82 -3.30 8.22
N ASP A 21 0.22 -3.51 9.03
CA ASP A 21 0.26 -4.57 10.04
C ASP A 21 -0.56 -4.16 11.28
N ASN A 22 -1.41 -5.08 11.76
CA ASN A 22 -2.13 -5.00 13.03
C ASN A 22 -1.94 -6.28 13.88
N SER A 23 -0.81 -6.96 13.70
CA SER A 23 -0.53 -8.29 14.29
C SER A 23 -0.15 -8.26 15.77
N THR A 24 -0.04 -7.07 16.36
CA THR A 24 0.23 -6.89 17.79
C THR A 24 -0.73 -5.86 18.37
N GLU A 25 -1.31 -6.16 19.53
CA GLU A 25 -2.30 -5.34 20.25
C GLU A 25 -1.78 -3.93 20.61
N PHE A 26 -0.47 -3.70 20.48
CA PHE A 26 0.22 -2.46 20.80
C PHE A 26 0.62 -1.61 19.57
N TYR A 27 0.31 -2.04 18.34
CA TYR A 27 0.70 -1.31 17.13
C TYR A 27 -0.38 -1.36 16.06
N ASP A 28 -1.21 -0.31 16.02
CA ASP A 28 -2.21 -0.08 14.98
C ASP A 28 -1.64 0.88 13.93
N GLU A 29 -0.88 0.32 12.98
CA GLU A 29 -0.26 1.08 11.90
C GLU A 29 -1.31 1.80 11.02
N PRO A 30 -2.43 1.16 10.60
CA PRO A 30 -3.49 1.84 9.85
C PRO A 30 -4.12 3.04 10.57
N SER A 31 -4.32 2.97 11.89
CA SER A 31 -4.84 4.11 12.66
C SER A 31 -3.85 5.25 12.74
N GLN A 32 -2.57 4.96 12.98
CA GLN A 32 -1.54 6.02 12.98
C GLN A 32 -1.43 6.71 11.62
N MET A 33 -1.47 5.94 10.52
CA MET A 33 -1.49 6.47 9.16
C MET A 33 -2.73 7.35 8.91
N THR A 34 -3.89 6.95 9.44
CA THR A 34 -5.14 7.71 9.33
C THR A 34 -5.05 9.05 10.04
N GLU A 35 -4.57 9.06 11.29
CA GLU A 35 -4.35 10.31 12.02
C GLU A 35 -3.39 11.26 11.30
N ASP A 36 -2.29 10.73 10.76
CA ASP A 36 -1.32 11.51 10.00
C ASP A 36 -1.95 12.14 8.75
N LEU A 37 -2.80 11.41 8.04
CA LEU A 37 -3.53 11.92 6.87
C LEU A 37 -4.56 12.98 7.24
N ILE A 38 -5.26 12.81 8.37
CA ILE A 38 -6.19 13.82 8.90
C ILE A 38 -5.43 15.09 9.25
N LYS A 39 -4.29 15.00 9.95
CA LYS A 39 -3.42 16.14 10.26
C LYS A 39 -2.91 16.84 8.99
N LEU A 40 -2.78 16.11 7.89
CA LEU A 40 -2.39 16.64 6.58
C LEU A 40 -3.57 17.17 5.75
N GLY A 41 -4.80 17.18 6.29
CA GLY A 41 -5.98 17.79 5.66
C GLY A 41 -6.79 16.86 4.77
N VAL A 42 -6.61 15.53 4.86
CA VAL A 42 -7.50 14.57 4.20
C VAL A 42 -8.71 14.31 5.12
N PRO A 43 -9.96 14.51 4.66
CA PRO A 43 -11.13 14.25 5.50
C PRO A 43 -11.22 12.75 5.86
N ALA A 44 -11.48 12.45 7.13
CA ALA A 44 -11.52 11.09 7.67
C ALA A 44 -12.46 10.15 6.89
N GLN A 45 -13.62 10.66 6.43
CA GLN A 45 -14.59 9.91 5.62
C GLN A 45 -14.06 9.40 4.28
N TYR A 46 -12.89 9.84 3.83
CA TYR A 46 -12.24 9.38 2.59
C TYR A 46 -10.95 8.59 2.86
N ILE A 47 -10.70 8.25 4.12
CA ILE A 47 -9.60 7.38 4.54
C ILE A 47 -10.23 6.08 5.04
N ASN A 48 -9.89 4.99 4.37
CA ASN A 48 -10.36 3.65 4.68
C ASN A 48 -9.17 2.85 5.20
N GLN A 49 -9.40 1.91 6.11
CA GLN A 49 -8.34 1.18 6.80
C GLN A 49 -8.40 -0.31 6.49
N ASP A 50 -7.25 -0.90 6.18
CA ASP A 50 -7.07 -2.35 6.01
C ASP A 50 -6.10 -2.88 7.06
N TYR A 51 -6.65 -3.46 8.11
CA TYR A 51 -5.91 -4.01 9.25
C TYR A 51 -5.31 -5.41 9.01
N ALA A 52 -5.59 -6.04 7.85
CA ALA A 52 -5.07 -7.36 7.51
C ALA A 52 -4.03 -7.31 6.36
N GLY A 53 -3.40 -6.15 6.19
CA GLY A 53 -2.34 -5.85 5.23
C GLY A 53 -0.93 -6.31 5.66
N PHE A 54 -0.81 -7.42 6.39
CA PHE A 54 0.43 -7.86 7.07
C PHE A 54 1.67 -7.97 6.16
N ARG A 55 1.46 -8.22 4.87
CA ARG A 55 2.51 -8.25 3.84
C ARG A 55 2.00 -7.50 2.63
N THR A 56 2.92 -6.99 1.81
CA THR A 56 2.55 -6.38 0.52
C THR A 56 1.74 -7.33 -0.39
N LEU A 57 1.90 -8.65 -0.26
CA LEU A 57 1.03 -9.61 -0.94
C LEU A 57 -0.42 -9.50 -0.45
N ASP A 58 -0.61 -9.42 0.86
CA ASP A 58 -1.94 -9.32 1.47
C ASP A 58 -2.59 -8.00 1.07
N SER A 59 -1.89 -6.86 1.18
CA SER A 59 -2.43 -5.56 0.75
C SER A 59 -2.86 -5.54 -0.73
N ILE A 60 -2.07 -6.14 -1.62
CA ILE A 60 -2.39 -6.15 -3.06
C ILE A 60 -3.56 -7.08 -3.38
N VAL A 61 -3.60 -8.28 -2.80
CA VAL A 61 -4.73 -9.17 -3.04
C VAL A 61 -6.01 -8.57 -2.45
N ARG A 62 -5.94 -8.06 -1.22
CA ARG A 62 -7.10 -7.50 -0.51
C ARG A 62 -7.62 -6.23 -1.16
N ALA A 63 -6.76 -5.39 -1.75
CA ALA A 63 -7.18 -4.22 -2.53
C ALA A 63 -8.26 -4.59 -3.55
N LYS A 64 -8.10 -5.70 -4.27
CA LYS A 64 -9.11 -6.19 -5.20
C LYS A 64 -10.21 -7.01 -4.51
N GLU A 65 -9.84 -8.06 -3.79
CA GLU A 65 -10.80 -9.08 -3.31
C GLU A 65 -11.71 -8.57 -2.18
N ILE A 66 -11.23 -7.65 -1.35
CA ILE A 66 -11.99 -7.10 -0.20
C ILE A 66 -12.60 -5.76 -0.57
N PHE A 67 -11.78 -4.90 -1.17
CA PHE A 67 -12.11 -3.49 -1.34
C PHE A 67 -12.57 -3.15 -2.78
N GLY A 68 -12.61 -4.14 -3.68
CA GLY A 68 -13.13 -3.97 -5.03
C GLY A 68 -12.34 -2.98 -5.89
N LEU A 69 -11.07 -2.71 -5.56
CA LEU A 69 -10.24 -1.76 -6.30
C LEU A 69 -9.80 -2.34 -7.65
N GLU A 70 -10.51 -1.96 -8.71
CA GLU A 70 -10.12 -2.32 -10.09
C GLU A 70 -9.05 -1.39 -10.67
N SER A 71 -8.99 -0.13 -10.22
CA SER A 71 -7.95 0.84 -10.61
C SER A 71 -7.51 1.63 -9.38
N TYR A 72 -6.21 1.60 -9.06
CA TYR A 72 -5.66 2.22 -7.87
C TYR A 72 -4.20 2.63 -8.04
N THR A 73 -3.75 3.56 -7.19
CA THR A 73 -2.36 4.02 -7.13
C THR A 73 -1.69 3.52 -5.86
N ILE A 74 -0.58 2.80 -5.99
CA ILE A 74 0.26 2.38 -4.87
C ILE A 74 1.20 3.52 -4.49
N ILE A 75 1.07 4.04 -3.27
CA ILE A 75 1.88 5.16 -2.78
C ILE A 75 2.80 4.66 -1.67
N SER A 76 4.09 4.51 -1.97
CA SER A 76 5.08 4.02 -1.00
C SER A 76 6.49 4.44 -1.39
N GLN A 77 7.52 3.94 -0.71
CA GLN A 77 8.91 4.12 -1.14
C GLN A 77 9.19 3.32 -2.43
N LYS A 78 10.20 3.75 -3.19
CA LYS A 78 10.54 3.18 -4.51
C LYS A 78 10.57 1.65 -4.53
N PHE A 79 11.20 1.03 -3.54
CA PHE A 79 11.34 -0.43 -3.50
C PHE A 79 10.01 -1.14 -3.20
N HIS A 80 9.19 -0.59 -2.30
CA HIS A 80 7.87 -1.12 -1.99
C HIS A 80 6.94 -1.01 -3.20
N CYS A 81 7.00 0.11 -3.93
CA CYS A 81 6.29 0.27 -5.20
C CYS A 81 6.68 -0.79 -6.22
N GLN A 82 7.98 -1.05 -6.43
CA GLN A 82 8.45 -2.08 -7.36
C GLN A 82 7.95 -3.48 -6.98
N ARG A 83 8.05 -3.83 -5.69
CA ARG A 83 7.54 -5.10 -5.15
C ARG A 83 6.03 -5.23 -5.35
N ALA A 84 5.27 -4.19 -5.02
CA ALA A 84 3.82 -4.17 -5.12
C ALA A 84 3.34 -4.31 -6.57
N LEU A 85 3.97 -3.58 -7.51
CA LEU A 85 3.70 -3.71 -8.94
C LEU A 85 3.97 -5.12 -9.47
N TYR A 86 5.09 -5.73 -9.07
CA TYR A 86 5.41 -7.11 -9.46
C TYR A 86 4.32 -8.08 -9.02
N ILE A 87 3.90 -7.99 -7.75
CA ILE A 87 2.85 -8.85 -7.18
C ILE A 87 1.52 -8.60 -7.87
N ALA A 88 1.14 -7.33 -8.06
CA ALA A 88 -0.11 -6.96 -8.72
C ALA A 88 -0.19 -7.56 -10.12
N LYS A 89 0.88 -7.41 -10.92
CA LYS A 89 0.98 -8.00 -12.25
C LYS A 89 0.84 -9.53 -12.22
N ALA A 90 1.52 -10.19 -11.28
CA ALA A 90 1.42 -11.64 -11.10
C ALA A 90 0.01 -12.11 -10.66
N LYS A 91 -0.80 -11.20 -10.09
CA LYS A 91 -2.20 -11.44 -9.68
C LYS A 91 -3.22 -10.85 -10.66
N GLY A 92 -2.79 -10.47 -11.88
CA GLY A 92 -3.69 -9.95 -12.92
C GLY A 92 -4.28 -8.56 -12.61
N GLN A 93 -3.65 -7.81 -11.70
CA GLN A 93 -4.01 -6.43 -11.37
C GLN A 93 -3.03 -5.47 -12.06
N ASN A 94 -3.50 -4.27 -12.44
CA ASN A 94 -2.68 -3.29 -13.16
C ASN A 94 -2.71 -1.88 -12.51
N PRO A 95 -2.28 -1.75 -11.24
CA PRO A 95 -2.16 -0.44 -10.61
C PRO A 95 -1.00 0.37 -11.15
N ILE A 96 -1.05 1.68 -10.95
CA ILE A 96 0.12 2.55 -11.09
C ILE A 96 0.80 2.75 -9.73
N ALA A 97 2.08 3.14 -9.71
CA ALA A 97 2.78 3.39 -8.46
C ALA A 97 3.40 4.79 -8.43
N PHE A 98 3.23 5.45 -7.29
CA PHE A 98 3.84 6.74 -6.99
C PHE A 98 4.88 6.56 -5.88
N SER A 99 6.15 6.67 -6.24
CA SER A 99 7.24 6.62 -5.27
C SER A 99 7.31 7.93 -4.50
N ALA A 100 7.04 7.89 -3.20
CA ALA A 100 7.38 8.98 -2.31
C ALA A 100 8.92 9.10 -2.24
N SER A 101 9.45 10.27 -2.60
CA SER A 101 10.90 10.52 -2.63
C SER A 101 11.48 10.52 -1.20
N ASP A 102 12.51 9.72 -0.96
CA ASP A 102 13.36 9.85 0.23
C ASP A 102 14.49 10.84 -0.05
N ILE A 103 14.53 11.93 0.71
CA ILE A 103 15.63 12.90 0.72
C ILE A 103 16.75 12.30 1.59
N GLN A 104 17.52 11.33 1.09
CA GLN A 104 18.75 10.84 1.73
C GLN A 104 19.80 10.41 0.69
N SER A 105 21.08 10.50 1.06
CA SER A 105 22.24 10.46 0.16
C SER A 105 22.31 9.20 -0.73
N PHE A 106 22.58 9.40 -2.03
CA PHE A 106 22.43 8.42 -3.11
C PHE A 106 23.32 7.15 -3.00
N ALA A 107 24.45 7.22 -2.28
CA ALA A 107 25.45 6.16 -2.24
C ALA A 107 25.09 5.01 -1.27
N GLY A 108 24.71 5.32 -0.03
CA GLY A 108 24.32 4.30 0.97
C GLY A 108 22.99 3.61 0.65
N ILE A 109 22.10 4.32 -0.06
CA ILE A 109 20.82 3.80 -0.53
C ILE A 109 21.01 2.69 -1.56
N ARG A 110 21.94 2.80 -2.52
CA ARG A 110 22.12 1.79 -3.57
C ARG A 110 22.47 0.40 -3.02
N THR A 111 23.34 0.35 -2.02
CA THR A 111 23.75 -0.91 -1.38
C THR A 111 22.60 -1.50 -0.57
N ARG A 112 21.94 -0.69 0.28
CA ARG A 112 20.79 -1.13 1.07
C ARG A 112 19.61 -1.57 0.19
N LEU A 113 19.38 -0.87 -0.93
CA LEU A 113 18.37 -1.25 -1.92
C LEU A 113 18.67 -2.61 -2.55
N ARG A 114 19.94 -2.88 -2.89
CA ARG A 114 20.34 -4.16 -3.49
C ARG A 114 20.11 -5.32 -2.50
N GLU A 115 20.47 -5.13 -1.24
CA GLU A 115 20.26 -6.14 -0.20
C GLU A 115 18.77 -6.40 0.07
N VAL A 116 17.97 -5.34 0.18
CA VAL A 116 16.51 -5.45 0.34
C VAL A 116 15.88 -6.13 -0.87
N PHE A 117 16.34 -5.81 -2.09
CA PHE A 117 15.85 -6.42 -3.32
C PHE A 117 16.24 -7.90 -3.42
N ALA A 118 17.46 -8.28 -3.04
CA ALA A 118 17.91 -9.66 -3.01
C ALA A 118 17.09 -10.48 -1.99
N ARG A 119 16.87 -9.95 -0.79
CA ARG A 119 16.01 -10.56 0.24
C ARG A 119 14.57 -10.69 -0.24
N PHE A 120 14.04 -9.66 -0.91
CA PHE A 120 12.71 -9.70 -1.48
C PHE A 120 12.59 -10.76 -2.58
N LYS A 121 13.55 -10.83 -3.50
CA LYS A 121 13.58 -11.81 -4.59
C LYS A 121 13.61 -13.24 -4.03
N ALA A 122 14.48 -13.51 -3.06
CA ALA A 122 14.52 -14.80 -2.37
C ALA A 122 13.20 -15.14 -1.67
N PHE A 123 12.58 -14.16 -0.98
CA PHE A 123 11.28 -14.34 -0.35
C PHE A 123 10.17 -14.63 -1.38
N LEU A 124 10.18 -13.91 -2.50
CA LEU A 124 9.21 -14.04 -3.58
C LEU A 124 9.29 -15.42 -4.24
N ASP A 125 10.51 -15.86 -4.58
CA ASP A 125 10.78 -17.16 -5.20
C ASP A 125 10.33 -18.31 -4.27
N CYS A 126 10.61 -18.19 -2.97
CA CYS A 126 10.25 -19.22 -2.01
C CYS A 126 8.76 -19.22 -1.62
N LYS A 127 8.11 -18.05 -1.57
CA LYS A 127 6.77 -17.92 -1.00
C LYS A 127 5.72 -17.55 -2.04
N ILE A 128 5.86 -16.51 -2.85
CA ILE A 128 4.74 -16.03 -3.68
C ILE A 128 4.40 -16.99 -4.82
N LEU A 129 5.36 -17.74 -5.36
CA LEU A 129 5.08 -18.80 -6.34
C LEU A 129 4.21 -19.94 -5.77
N LYS A 130 4.05 -20.06 -4.44
CA LYS A 130 3.31 -21.15 -3.78
C LYS A 130 2.42 -20.73 -2.60
N THR A 131 2.25 -19.43 -2.31
CA THR A 131 1.50 -18.97 -1.13
C THR A 131 0.26 -18.17 -1.49
N ASN A 132 -0.81 -18.50 -0.78
CA ASN A 132 -2.07 -17.77 -0.78
C ASN A 132 -2.03 -16.63 0.27
N PRO A 133 -2.81 -15.55 0.07
CA PRO A 133 -2.96 -14.48 1.06
C PRO A 133 -3.47 -15.02 2.41
N LYS A 134 -3.09 -14.36 3.51
CA LYS A 134 -3.29 -14.93 4.85
C LYS A 134 -4.74 -14.82 5.37
N PHE A 135 -5.60 -13.98 4.79
CA PHE A 135 -7.02 -13.91 5.16
C PHE A 135 -7.82 -13.17 4.08
N LEU A 136 -8.89 -13.79 3.57
CA LEU A 136 -9.72 -13.26 2.47
C LEU A 136 -10.99 -12.54 2.91
N GLY A 137 -11.23 -12.33 4.22
CA GLY A 137 -12.24 -11.42 4.79
C GLY A 137 -13.66 -11.48 4.18
N LYS A 138 -14.50 -10.49 4.51
CA LYS A 138 -15.73 -10.18 3.77
C LYS A 138 -15.49 -8.88 3.00
N PRO A 139 -16.21 -8.62 1.89
CA PRO A 139 -16.09 -7.36 1.17
C PRO A 139 -16.37 -6.15 2.08
N GLU A 140 -15.59 -5.08 1.92
CA GLU A 140 -15.74 -3.82 2.65
C GLU A 140 -16.06 -2.68 1.67
N THR A 141 -16.98 -1.80 2.08
CA THR A 141 -17.38 -0.65 1.25
C THR A 141 -16.39 0.48 1.46
N LEU A 142 -15.76 0.93 0.37
CA LEU A 142 -14.88 2.09 0.39
C LEU A 142 -15.66 3.39 0.16
N HIS A 143 -15.29 4.42 0.92
CA HIS A 143 -15.81 5.77 0.75
C HIS A 143 -14.81 6.65 -0.02
N TYR A 144 -15.30 7.31 -1.09
CA TYR A 144 -14.50 8.19 -1.94
C TYR A 144 -15.23 9.51 -2.19
N ARG A 145 -14.47 10.54 -2.56
CA ARG A 145 -15.04 11.78 -3.08
C ARG A 145 -15.74 11.48 -4.41
N GLY A 146 -17.06 11.66 -4.46
CA GLY A 146 -17.82 11.49 -5.68
C GLY A 146 -17.35 12.46 -6.76
N HIS A 147 -17.12 11.94 -7.97
CA HIS A 147 -17.18 12.76 -9.17
C HIS A 147 -18.65 13.03 -9.46
N SER A 148 -19.05 14.30 -9.39
CA SER A 148 -20.25 14.80 -10.06
C SER A 148 -20.07 14.72 -11.58
#